data_AF-A0A2V5ZT63-F1
#
_entry.id   AF-A0A2V5ZT63-F1
#
_cell.length_a   1.000
_cell.length_b   1.000
_cell.length_c   1.000
_cell.angle_alpha   90.00
_cell.angle_beta   90.00
_cell.angle_gamma   90.00
#
_symmetry.space_group_name_H-M   'P 1'
#
loop_
_entity.id
_entity.type
_entity.pdbx_description
1 polymer ?
#
loop_
_entity_poly.entity_id
_entity_poly.type
_entity_poly.pdbx_seq_one_letter_code
_entity_poly.pdbx_strand_id
1 'polypeptide(L)'
;MIDPNNVHHAWVTYSGYDFNTPSQPGHVFSVSWSGSGFATWTDISFNLPKIPVNSVVFDSVTGDLYAGSDFVVMRLPAGSSTWTISGTGMPYVVSSALNILPGSRVLYSATHGRSVWKLNLP
;
A
#
# COMPACT_ATOMS: atom_id res chain seq x y z
N MET A 1 -1.52 -4.02 -7.25
CA MET A 1 -0.13 -4.04 -7.75
C MET A 1 0.33 -5.47 -7.96
N ILE A 2 0.99 -5.80 -9.08
CA ILE A 2 1.65 -7.09 -9.27
C ILE A 2 3.10 -7.00 -8.75
N ASP A 3 3.59 -8.05 -8.11
CA ASP A 3 4.97 -8.15 -7.66
C ASP A 3 5.92 -8.26 -8.87
N PRO A 4 6.85 -7.31 -9.07
CA PRO A 4 7.77 -7.33 -10.20
C PRO A 4 8.75 -8.53 -10.14
N ASN A 5 8.95 -9.12 -8.97
CA ASN A 5 9.83 -10.27 -8.78
C ASN A 5 9.08 -11.61 -8.84
N ASN A 6 7.74 -11.59 -8.85
CA ASN A 6 6.92 -12.80 -8.88
C ASN A 6 5.55 -12.54 -9.51
N VAL A 7 5.36 -12.99 -10.76
CA VAL A 7 4.10 -12.82 -11.50
C VAL A 7 2.90 -13.55 -10.88
N HIS A 8 3.14 -14.48 -9.95
CA HIS A 8 2.12 -15.21 -9.21
C HIS A 8 1.75 -14.54 -7.88
N HIS A 9 2.28 -13.35 -7.61
CA HIS A 9 2.05 -12.59 -6.40
C HIS A 9 1.59 -11.16 -6.71
N ALA A 10 0.64 -10.67 -5.93
CA ALA A 10 0.11 -9.32 -6.04
C ALA A 10 -0.30 -8.77 -4.67
N TRP A 11 -0.38 -7.46 -4.57
CA TRP A 11 -1.02 -6.75 -3.46
C TRP A 11 -2.26 -6.04 -3.94
N VAL A 12 -3.35 -6.21 -3.20
CA VAL A 12 -4.66 -5.62 -3.50
C VAL A 12 -5.09 -4.76 -2.33
N THR A 13 -5.71 -3.61 -2.63
CA THR A 13 -6.25 -2.70 -1.62
C THR A 13 -7.75 -2.57 -1.74
N TYR A 14 -8.41 -2.28 -0.62
CA TYR A 14 -9.83 -1.95 -0.56
C TYR A 14 -10.03 -0.53 -0.04
N SER A 15 -10.74 0.28 -0.82
CA SER A 15 -11.09 1.68 -0.51
C SER A 15 -12.39 1.79 0.32
N GLY A 16 -12.77 0.74 1.05
CA GLY A 16 -13.96 0.70 1.89
C GLY A 16 -13.63 0.85 3.37
N TYR A 17 -14.63 1.25 4.16
CA TYR A 17 -14.54 1.24 5.63
C TYR A 17 -14.92 -0.14 6.18
N ASP A 18 -14.16 -0.64 7.16
CA ASP A 18 -14.46 -1.90 7.86
C ASP A 18 -15.86 -1.92 8.48
N PHE A 19 -16.39 -0.76 8.87
CA PHE A 19 -17.76 -0.63 9.38
C PHE A 19 -18.82 -1.14 8.38
N ASN A 20 -18.54 -1.06 7.08
CA ASN A 20 -19.43 -1.54 6.03
C ASN A 20 -19.27 -3.05 5.75
N THR A 21 -18.19 -3.67 6.21
CA THR A 21 -17.87 -5.09 6.01
C THR A 21 -17.47 -5.78 7.32
N PRO A 22 -18.34 -5.76 8.36
CA PRO A 22 -17.96 -6.18 9.71
C PRO A 22 -17.55 -7.66 9.83
N SER A 23 -18.01 -8.52 8.91
CA SER A 23 -17.65 -9.94 8.85
C SER A 23 -16.40 -10.25 8.01
N GLN A 24 -15.92 -9.28 7.24
CA GLN A 24 -14.77 -9.40 6.33
C GLN A 24 -13.97 -8.09 6.32
N PRO A 25 -13.34 -7.73 7.45
CA PRO A 25 -12.52 -6.52 7.54
C PRO A 25 -11.23 -6.67 6.73
N GLY A 26 -10.56 -5.55 6.48
CA GLY A 26 -9.24 -5.52 5.87
C GLY A 26 -9.14 -4.55 4.70
N HIS A 27 -7.95 -4.00 4.51
CA HIS A 27 -7.66 -2.92 3.58
C HIS A 27 -6.51 -3.24 2.62
N VAL A 28 -5.54 -4.07 3.02
CA VAL A 28 -4.41 -4.49 2.18
C VAL A 28 -4.23 -5.99 2.28
N PHE A 29 -4.20 -6.66 1.14
CA PHE A 29 -4.08 -8.10 1.05
C PHE A 29 -2.88 -8.48 0.18
N SER A 30 -2.07 -9.41 0.65
CA SER A 30 -1.11 -10.16 -0.17
C SER A 30 -1.85 -11.33 -0.80
N VAL A 31 -1.70 -11.48 -2.10
CA VAL A 31 -2.44 -12.45 -2.91
C VAL A 31 -1.44 -13.31 -3.66
N SER A 32 -1.48 -14.62 -3.44
CA SER A 32 -0.65 -15.59 -4.16
C SER A 32 -1.52 -16.55 -4.97
N TRP A 33 -1.08 -16.88 -6.18
CA TRP A 33 -1.81 -17.76 -7.09
C TRP A 33 -0.91 -18.82 -7.72
N SER A 34 -1.27 -20.09 -7.56
CA SER A 34 -0.45 -21.23 -8.01
C SER A 34 -0.48 -21.49 -9.52
N GLY A 35 -1.20 -20.67 -10.30
CA GLY A 35 -1.41 -20.92 -11.74
C GLY A 35 -2.66 -21.74 -12.05
N SER A 36 -3.38 -22.22 -11.04
CA SER A 36 -4.65 -22.95 -11.19
C SER A 36 -5.54 -22.77 -9.96
N GLY A 37 -6.86 -22.89 -10.12
CA GLY A 37 -7.81 -22.73 -9.01
C GLY A 37 -7.89 -21.29 -8.46
N PHE A 38 -8.34 -21.18 -7.22
CA PHE A 38 -8.50 -19.89 -6.52
C PHE A 38 -7.17 -19.38 -5.95
N ALA A 39 -7.00 -18.06 -5.93
CA ALA A 39 -5.88 -17.42 -5.26
C ALA A 39 -6.04 -17.48 -3.73
N THR A 40 -4.92 -17.53 -3.01
CA THR A 40 -4.88 -17.38 -1.56
C THR A 40 -4.72 -15.91 -1.21
N TRP A 41 -5.60 -15.41 -0.33
CA TRP A 41 -5.59 -14.04 0.14
C TRP A 41 -5.14 -14.02 1.60
N THR A 42 -4.17 -13.17 1.92
CA THR A 42 -3.67 -12.97 3.28
C THR A 42 -3.83 -11.50 3.63
N ASP A 43 -4.62 -11.21 4.66
CA ASP A 43 -4.78 -9.86 5.19
C ASP A 43 -3.46 -9.41 5.83
N ILE A 44 -2.89 -8.33 5.29
CA ILE A 44 -1.67 -7.68 5.80
C ILE A 44 -1.96 -6.25 6.24
N SER A 45 -3.22 -5.95 6.57
CA SER A 45 -3.63 -4.65 7.07
C SER A 45 -3.05 -4.35 8.43
N PHE A 46 -2.85 -5.38 9.27
CA PHE A 46 -2.25 -5.29 10.60
C PHE A 46 -2.80 -4.11 11.42
N ASN A 47 -1.94 -3.14 11.76
CA ASN A 47 -2.24 -1.93 12.53
C ASN A 47 -2.66 -0.72 11.66
N LEU A 48 -2.98 -0.91 10.37
CA LEU A 48 -3.52 0.18 9.57
C LEU A 48 -4.80 0.75 10.22
N PRO A 49 -4.97 2.07 10.21
CA PRO A 49 -6.24 2.67 10.59
C PRO A 49 -7.39 2.09 9.76
N LYS A 50 -8.58 2.01 10.37
CA LYS A 50 -9.77 1.40 9.76
C LYS A 50 -10.47 2.33 8.76
N ILE A 51 -9.71 2.78 7.77
CA ILE A 51 -10.10 3.77 6.75
C ILE A 51 -9.73 3.25 5.36
N PRO A 52 -10.32 3.80 4.29
CA PRO A 52 -10.00 3.44 2.91
C PRO A 52 -8.50 3.47 2.60
N VAL A 53 -8.04 2.42 1.91
CA VAL A 53 -6.72 2.37 1.27
C VAL A 53 -6.92 2.30 -0.24
N ASN A 54 -6.42 3.32 -0.94
CA ASN A 54 -6.69 3.58 -2.35
C ASN A 54 -5.62 3.03 -3.27
N SER A 55 -4.38 2.90 -2.77
CA SER A 55 -3.23 2.48 -3.57
C SER A 55 -2.23 1.74 -2.71
N VAL A 56 -1.57 0.74 -3.28
CA VAL A 56 -0.37 0.10 -2.70
C VAL A 56 0.73 0.03 -3.76
N VAL A 57 1.95 0.37 -3.36
CA VAL A 57 3.16 0.20 -4.18
C VAL A 57 4.24 -0.53 -3.39
N PHE A 58 5.07 -1.28 -4.10
CA PHE A 58 6.15 -2.11 -3.59
C PHE A 58 7.48 -1.54 -4.05
N ASP A 59 8.37 -1.32 -3.09
CA ASP A 59 9.75 -0.97 -3.36
C ASP A 59 10.57 -2.24 -3.55
N SER A 60 10.84 -2.61 -4.80
CA SER A 60 11.59 -3.83 -5.12
C SER A 60 13.04 -3.81 -4.67
N VAL A 61 13.58 -2.66 -4.24
CA VAL A 61 14.96 -2.55 -3.74
C VAL A 61 15.04 -2.92 -2.27
N THR A 62 14.09 -2.48 -1.46
CA THR A 62 14.09 -2.72 0.00
C THR A 62 13.15 -3.84 0.43
N GLY A 63 12.14 -4.15 -0.38
CA GLY A 63 11.05 -5.05 -0.03
C GLY A 63 9.91 -4.37 0.74
N ASP A 64 9.91 -3.05 0.86
CA ASP A 64 8.88 -2.33 1.60
C ASP A 64 7.60 -2.16 0.78
N LEU A 65 6.47 -2.06 1.47
CA LEU A 65 5.21 -1.62 0.89
C LEU A 65 4.86 -0.21 1.34
N TYR A 66 4.22 0.55 0.45
CA TYR A 66 3.66 1.85 0.75
C TYR A 66 2.18 1.86 0.38
N ALA A 67 1.33 2.27 1.32
CA ALA A 67 -0.12 2.33 1.17
C ALA A 67 -0.59 3.79 1.22
N GLY A 68 -1.29 4.23 0.17
CA GLY A 68 -1.97 5.52 0.12
C GLY A 68 -3.38 5.37 0.65
N SER A 69 -3.71 6.12 1.70
CA SER A 69 -5.03 6.11 2.33
C SER A 69 -5.74 7.46 2.19
N ASP A 70 -6.94 7.55 2.75
CA ASP A 70 -7.69 8.79 2.87
C ASP A 70 -7.11 9.80 3.88
N PHE A 71 -6.00 9.46 4.55
CA PHE A 71 -5.40 10.32 5.57
C PHE A 71 -3.91 10.53 5.40
N VAL A 72 -3.14 9.47 5.15
CA VAL A 72 -1.67 9.53 5.08
C VAL A 72 -1.11 8.36 4.26
N VAL A 73 0.10 8.54 3.74
CA VAL A 73 0.88 7.42 3.19
C VAL A 73 1.57 6.65 4.33
N MET A 74 1.30 5.36 4.41
CA MET A 74 1.89 4.44 5.39
C MET A 74 2.93 3.55 4.70
N ARG A 75 3.99 3.16 5.41
CA ARG A 75 5.02 2.21 4.99
C ARG A 75 4.95 0.96 5.85
N LEU A 76 5.00 -0.21 5.24
CA LEU A 76 5.28 -1.48 5.90
C LEU A 76 6.71 -1.88 5.55
N PRO A 77 7.66 -1.81 6.51
CA PRO A 77 9.01 -2.29 6.28
C PRO A 77 9.04 -3.78 5.91
N ALA A 78 9.97 -4.18 5.05
CA ALA A 78 10.13 -5.59 4.68
C ALA A 78 10.26 -6.51 5.92
N GLY A 79 9.46 -7.57 5.97
CA GLY A 79 9.43 -8.52 7.09
C GLY A 79 8.75 -8.00 8.38
N SER A 80 8.21 -6.79 8.38
CA SER A 80 7.44 -6.23 9.50
C SER A 80 5.97 -6.65 9.45
N SER A 81 5.30 -6.52 10.59
CA SER A 81 3.83 -6.55 10.73
C SER A 81 3.27 -5.21 11.24
N THR A 82 4.08 -4.15 11.21
CA THR A 82 3.72 -2.82 11.70
C THR A 82 3.91 -1.80 10.60
N TRP A 83 2.80 -1.21 10.17
CA TRP A 83 2.75 -0.02 9.32
C TRP A 83 3.11 1.23 10.14
N THR A 84 3.98 2.06 9.58
CA THR A 84 4.38 3.35 10.14
C THR A 84 4.12 4.47 9.13
N ILE A 85 4.07 5.71 9.57
CA ILE A 85 3.98 6.85 8.65
C ILE A 85 5.23 6.85 7.76
N SER A 86 5.06 6.99 6.44
CA SER A 86 6.14 6.77 5.46
C SER A 86 7.34 7.72 5.59
N GLY A 87 7.20 8.83 6.30
CA GLY A 87 8.30 9.74 6.63
C GLY A 87 7.86 11.19 6.79
N THR A 88 8.82 12.06 7.10
CA THR A 88 8.63 13.52 7.12
C THR A 88 8.53 14.06 5.70
N GLY A 89 7.64 15.02 5.48
CA GLY A 89 7.49 15.72 4.18
C GLY A 89 6.31 15.28 3.32
N MET A 90 5.55 14.26 3.71
CA MET A 90 4.23 13.97 3.11
C MET A 90 3.11 14.61 3.96
N PRO A 91 2.09 15.22 3.33
CA PRO A 91 0.97 15.82 4.03
C PRO A 91 0.00 14.76 4.54
N TYR A 92 -0.74 15.10 5.61
CA TYR A 92 -1.95 14.38 5.99
C TYR A 92 -3.09 14.76 5.04
N VAL A 93 -3.27 13.99 3.97
CA VAL A 93 -4.31 14.18 2.95
C VAL A 93 -4.57 12.83 2.27
N VAL A 94 -5.75 12.72 1.67
CA VAL A 94 -6.11 11.61 0.77
C VAL A 94 -5.04 11.47 -0.32
N SER A 95 -4.42 10.28 -0.37
CA SER A 95 -3.52 9.84 -1.43
C SER A 95 -4.23 8.82 -2.29
N SER A 96 -4.66 9.22 -3.49
CA SER A 96 -5.45 8.38 -4.39
C SER A 96 -4.59 7.41 -5.22
N ALA A 97 -3.33 7.77 -5.50
CA ALA A 97 -2.40 6.94 -6.25
C ALA A 97 -0.97 7.16 -5.78
N LEU A 98 -0.19 6.08 -5.79
CA LEU A 98 1.24 6.08 -5.51
C LEU A 98 2.02 5.53 -6.71
N ASN A 99 3.24 6.02 -6.90
CA ASN A 99 4.18 5.45 -7.87
C ASN A 99 5.62 5.57 -7.36
N ILE A 100 6.40 4.49 -7.47
CA ILE A 100 7.83 4.50 -7.16
C ILE A 100 8.61 4.56 -8.46
N LEU A 101 9.60 5.44 -8.52
CA LEU A 101 10.67 5.42 -9.51
C LEU A 101 11.91 4.79 -8.87
N PRO A 102 12.20 3.50 -9.12
CA PRO A 102 13.25 2.78 -8.41
C PRO A 102 14.64 3.35 -8.69
N GLY A 103 14.90 3.79 -9.94
CA GLY A 103 16.20 4.33 -10.34
C GLY A 103 16.57 5.64 -9.64
N SER A 104 15.59 6.47 -9.30
CA SER A 104 15.81 7.74 -8.59
C SER A 104 15.52 7.66 -7.09
N ARG A 105 15.05 6.51 -6.58
CA ARG A 105 14.63 6.32 -5.19
C ARG A 105 13.59 7.37 -4.75
N VAL A 106 12.56 7.59 -5.59
CA VAL A 106 11.50 8.57 -5.29
C VAL A 106 10.14 7.88 -5.29
N LEU A 107 9.35 8.14 -4.25
CA LEU A 107 7.92 7.85 -4.19
C LEU A 107 7.13 9.12 -4.50
N TYR A 108 6.26 9.05 -5.50
CA TYR A 108 5.26 10.07 -5.79
C TYR A 108 3.90 9.68 -5.21
N SER A 109 3.20 10.67 -4.64
CA SER A 109 1.83 10.55 -4.16
C SER A 109 0.95 11.59 -4.85
N ALA A 110 -0.04 11.13 -5.59
CA ALA A 110 -1.11 11.98 -6.10
C ALA A 110 -2.13 12.22 -4.99
N THR A 111 -2.33 13.48 -4.64
CA THR A 111 -3.19 13.86 -3.50
C THR A 111 -4.46 14.56 -3.96
N HIS A 112 -5.53 14.41 -3.18
CA HIS A 112 -6.77 15.15 -3.43
C HIS A 112 -6.62 16.61 -2.97
N GLY A 113 -6.59 17.56 -3.91
CA GLY A 113 -6.58 19.00 -3.61
C GLY A 113 -5.24 19.58 -3.15
N ARG A 114 -4.13 18.82 -3.21
CA ARG A 114 -2.78 19.30 -2.84
C ARG A 114 -1.69 18.94 -3.85
N SER A 115 -2.05 18.72 -5.11
CA SER A 115 -1.12 18.37 -6.21
C SER A 115 -0.41 17.03 -5.98
N VAL A 116 0.76 16.83 -6.59
CA VAL A 116 1.59 15.63 -6.42
C VAL A 116 2.72 15.94 -5.44
N TRP A 117 2.92 15.05 -4.46
CA TRP A 117 4.00 15.12 -3.50
C TRP A 117 5.06 14.08 -3.80
N LYS A 118 6.31 14.36 -3.39
CA LYS A 118 7.42 13.41 -3.50
C LYS A 118 8.04 13.15 -2.14
N LEU A 119 8.49 11.93 -1.95
CA LEU A 119 9.30 11.47 -0.83
C LEU A 119 10.53 10.76 -1.38
N ASN A 120 11.70 11.10 -0.85
CA ASN A 120 12.92 10.34 -1.14
C ASN A 120 12.89 9.06 -0.31
N LEU A 121 13.10 7.93 -0.97
CA LEU A 121 13.23 6.62 -0.35
C LEU A 121 14.67 6.42 0.14
N PRO A 122 14.89 5.57 1.16
CA PRO A 122 16.23 5.16 1.57
C PRO A 122 17.05 4.53 0.43
#